data_AF-A0A921IAG7-F1
#
_entry.id   AF-A0A921IAG7-F1
#
_cell.length_a   1.000
_cell.length_b   1.000
_cell.length_c   1.000
_cell.angle_alpha   90.00
_cell.angle_beta   90.00
_cell.angle_gamma   90.00
#
_symmetry.space_group_name_H-M   'P 1'
#
loop_
_entity.id
_entity.type
_entity.pdbx_description
1 polymer ?
#
loop_
_entity_poly.entity_id
_entity_poly.type
_entity_poly.pdbx_seq_one_letter_code
_entity_poly.pdbx_strand_id
1 'polypeptide(L)'
;MKLNHYYHQYYGASSSTADYFIDGENNDSYNELVEFFKSIEDHLEDVDVVKVNSITPLGNNKAEVSYSVKYSFENDDQRKVQQFTYNGAQIEKEDGEYKVKSIGKIGSSPDWERRYDD
;
A
#
# COMPACT_ATOMS: atom_id res chain seq x y z
N MET A 1 3.54 11.90 32.41
CA MET A 1 4.43 11.12 31.53
C MET A 1 3.58 10.53 30.42
N LYS A 2 3.70 11.02 29.19
CA LYS A 2 3.13 10.35 28.01
C LYS A 2 4.22 9.42 27.49
N LEU A 3 3.98 8.11 27.61
CA LEU A 3 4.79 7.09 26.95
C LEU A 3 4.41 7.12 25.47
N ASN A 4 5.25 7.74 24.64
CA ASN A 4 5.17 7.59 23.20
C ASN A 4 5.73 6.20 22.86
N HIS A 5 4.86 5.19 22.81
CA HIS A 5 5.19 3.94 22.13
C HIS A 5 5.22 4.23 20.63
N TYR A 6 6.42 4.49 20.09
CA TYR A 6 6.67 4.42 18.66
C TYR A 6 6.60 2.94 18.27
N TYR A 7 5.41 2.49 17.85
CA TYR A 7 5.31 1.25 17.10
C TYR A 7 5.92 1.54 15.72
N HIS A 8 7.17 1.13 15.52
CA HIS A 8 7.71 0.97 14.18
C HIS A 8 6.91 -0.18 13.53
N GLN A 9 5.88 0.17 12.76
CA GLN A 9 5.19 -0.83 11.95
C GLN A 9 6.16 -1.22 10.83
N TYR A 10 6.68 -2.44 10.89
CA TYR A 10 7.42 -3.00 9.76
C TYR A 10 6.44 -3.18 8.60
N TYR A 11 6.46 -2.23 7.67
CA TYR A 11 5.78 -2.36 6.39
C TYR A 11 6.62 -3.35 5.56
N GLY A 12 6.35 -4.65 5.70
CA GLY A 12 7.20 -5.68 5.09
C GLY A 12 6.77 -7.11 5.40
N ALA A 13 7.18 -8.03 4.52
CA ALA A 13 6.71 -9.42 4.41
C ALA A 13 6.47 -10.12 5.77
N SER A 14 5.21 -10.49 6.01
CA SER A 14 4.83 -11.49 6.99
C SER A 14 3.93 -12.53 6.31
N SER A 15 4.01 -13.79 6.72
CA SER A 15 3.12 -14.82 6.17
C SER A 15 1.64 -14.44 6.35
N SER A 16 1.31 -13.75 7.45
CA SER A 16 -0.04 -13.23 7.73
C SER A 16 -0.52 -12.14 6.76
N THR A 17 0.39 -11.41 6.11
CA THR A 17 0.00 -10.43 5.08
C THR A 17 -0.19 -11.06 3.71
N ALA A 18 0.50 -12.17 3.44
CA ALA A 18 0.35 -12.91 2.19
C ALA A 18 -1.06 -13.53 2.06
N ASP A 19 -1.68 -13.93 3.18
CA ASP A 19 -3.02 -14.52 3.21
C ASP A 19 -4.12 -13.62 2.61
N TYR A 20 -3.90 -12.30 2.55
CA TYR A 20 -4.80 -11.36 1.91
C TYR A 20 -4.70 -11.35 0.38
N PHE A 21 -3.77 -12.09 -0.22
CA PHE A 21 -3.55 -12.15 -1.66
C PHE A 21 -3.99 -13.51 -2.23
N ILE A 22 -4.53 -13.49 -3.44
CA ILE A 22 -4.76 -14.71 -4.23
C ILE A 22 -3.40 -15.37 -4.49
N ASP A 23 -3.29 -16.68 -4.27
CA ASP A 23 -2.03 -17.45 -4.33
C ASP A 23 -0.97 -17.09 -3.27
N GLY A 24 -1.31 -16.27 -2.28
CA GLY A 24 -0.45 -15.99 -1.12
C GLY A 24 0.93 -15.44 -1.49
N GLU A 25 1.99 -16.08 -0.97
CA GLU A 25 3.39 -15.70 -1.25
C GLU A 25 3.78 -15.85 -2.73
N ASN A 26 3.03 -16.63 -3.52
CA ASN A 26 3.27 -16.77 -4.96
C ASN A 26 2.62 -15.64 -5.78
N ASN A 27 1.91 -14.69 -5.15
CA ASN A 27 1.29 -13.58 -5.84
C ASN A 27 2.34 -12.53 -6.28
N ASP A 28 2.41 -12.24 -7.58
CA ASP A 28 3.36 -11.27 -8.13
C ASP A 28 3.19 -9.86 -7.52
N SER A 29 1.95 -9.41 -7.27
CA SER A 29 1.70 -8.09 -6.68
C SER A 29 2.05 -8.03 -5.19
N TYR A 30 1.93 -9.14 -4.46
CA TYR A 30 2.44 -9.24 -3.09
C TYR A 30 3.96 -9.07 -3.09
N ASN A 31 4.65 -9.82 -3.96
CA ASN A 31 6.11 -9.75 -4.07
C ASN A 31 6.58 -8.36 -4.53
N GLU A 32 5.89 -7.71 -5.46
CA GLU A 32 6.14 -6.32 -5.88
C GLU A 32 6.05 -5.34 -4.69
N LEU A 33 5.03 -5.47 -3.83
CA LEU A 33 4.91 -4.64 -2.62
C LEU A 33 6.03 -4.93 -1.61
N VAL A 34 6.37 -6.19 -1.39
CA VAL A 34 7.44 -6.59 -0.47
C VAL A 34 8.77 -6.00 -0.91
N GLU A 35 9.11 -6.09 -2.19
CA GLU A 35 10.33 -5.50 -2.76
C GLU A 35 10.30 -3.97 -2.68
N PHE A 36 9.17 -3.35 -3.01
CA PHE A 36 9.00 -1.91 -2.92
C PHE A 36 9.22 -1.40 -1.50
N PHE A 37 8.56 -1.98 -0.50
CA PHE A 37 8.70 -1.54 0.89
C PHE A 37 10.11 -1.75 1.43
N LYS A 38 10.75 -2.88 1.12
CA LYS A 38 12.18 -3.09 1.45
C LYS A 38 13.08 -2.02 0.86
N SER A 39 12.76 -1.51 -0.34
CA SER A 39 13.58 -0.47 -0.99
C SER A 39 13.49 0.91 -0.33
N ILE A 40 12.49 1.14 0.52
CA ILE A 40 12.22 2.44 1.15
C ILE A 40 12.17 2.38 2.68
N GLU A 41 12.34 1.20 3.29
CA GLU A 41 12.07 0.96 4.72
C GLU A 41 12.88 1.88 5.65
N ASP A 42 14.13 2.18 5.32
CA ASP A 42 15.03 3.02 6.13
C ASP A 42 14.56 4.47 6.30
N HIS A 43 13.67 4.94 5.41
CA HIS A 43 13.22 6.33 5.36
C HIS A 43 11.70 6.47 5.53
N LEU A 44 10.99 5.35 5.66
CA LEU A 44 9.53 5.32 5.67
C LEU A 44 9.00 5.50 7.11
N GLU A 45 8.31 6.62 7.36
CA GLU A 45 7.67 6.93 8.64
C GLU A 45 6.27 6.28 8.70
N ASP A 46 5.47 6.42 7.64
CA ASP A 46 4.06 6.05 7.66
C ASP A 46 3.50 5.73 6.26
N VAL A 47 2.50 4.85 6.22
CA VAL A 47 1.75 4.47 5.01
C VAL A 47 0.26 4.43 5.33
N ASP A 48 -0.55 5.10 4.52
CA ASP A 48 -1.97 5.25 4.79
C ASP A 48 -2.80 5.16 3.51
N VAL A 49 -3.81 4.29 3.50
CA VAL A 49 -4.82 4.26 2.44
C VAL A 49 -5.85 5.35 2.75
N VAL A 50 -5.63 6.53 2.18
CA VAL A 50 -6.42 7.72 2.52
C VAL A 50 -7.80 7.73 1.88
N LYS A 51 -7.99 7.02 0.78
CA LYS A 51 -9.24 7.07 0.02
C LYS A 51 -9.41 5.89 -0.93
N VAL A 52 -10.63 5.34 -1.00
CA VAL A 52 -11.09 4.55 -2.14
C VAL A 52 -11.76 5.50 -3.14
N ASN A 53 -11.22 5.58 -4.35
CA ASN A 53 -11.67 6.49 -5.40
C ASN A 53 -12.83 5.91 -6.21
N SER A 54 -12.78 4.62 -6.52
CA SER A 54 -13.85 3.91 -7.23
C SER A 54 -13.80 2.41 -6.97
N ILE A 55 -14.96 1.78 -7.12
CA ILE A 55 -15.12 0.32 -7.14
C ILE A 55 -16.01 -0.01 -8.33
N THR A 56 -15.50 -0.81 -9.25
CA THR A 56 -16.20 -1.24 -10.46
C THR A 56 -16.38 -2.76 -10.42
N PRO A 57 -17.62 -3.28 -10.27
CA PRO A 57 -17.86 -4.72 -10.35
C PRO A 57 -17.48 -5.26 -11.74
N LEU A 58 -16.70 -6.33 -11.78
CA LEU A 58 -16.31 -7.01 -13.01
C LEU A 58 -17.14 -8.29 -13.27
N GLY A 59 -18.11 -8.58 -12.39
CA GLY A 59 -18.88 -9.83 -12.40
C GLY A 59 -18.13 -10.99 -11.74
N ASN A 60 -18.81 -12.13 -11.55
CA ASN A 60 -18.23 -13.37 -10.99
C ASN A 60 -17.40 -13.16 -9.72
N ASN A 61 -17.93 -12.39 -8.76
CA ASN A 61 -17.27 -12.08 -7.49
C ASN A 61 -15.92 -11.36 -7.62
N LYS A 62 -15.74 -10.56 -8.67
CA LYS A 62 -14.55 -9.73 -8.90
C LYS A 62 -14.92 -8.26 -8.95
N ALA A 63 -14.01 -7.42 -8.49
CA ALA A 63 -14.11 -5.98 -8.65
C ALA A 63 -12.75 -5.39 -8.97
N GLU A 64 -12.79 -4.32 -9.77
CA GLU A 64 -11.67 -3.40 -9.92
C GLU A 64 -11.82 -2.27 -8.92
N VAL A 65 -10.72 -1.87 -8.28
CA VAL A 65 -10.65 -0.84 -7.25
C VAL A 65 -9.61 0.18 -7.66
N SER A 66 -9.93 1.46 -7.50
CA SER A 66 -8.95 2.56 -7.51
C SER A 66 -8.87 3.14 -6.11
N TYR A 67 -7.67 3.32 -5.58
CA TYR A 67 -7.43 3.84 -4.23
C TYR A 67 -6.19 4.70 -4.17
N SER A 68 -6.16 5.66 -3.25
CA SER A 68 -5.03 6.55 -3.03
C SER A 68 -4.30 6.16 -1.76
N VAL A 69 -2.97 6.09 -1.85
CA VAL A 69 -2.07 5.79 -0.74
C VAL A 69 -1.14 6.98 -0.52
N LYS A 70 -0.99 7.35 0.75
CA LYS A 70 -0.08 8.39 1.21
C LYS A 70 1.13 7.72 1.87
N TYR A 71 2.31 8.11 1.44
CA TYR A 71 3.59 7.71 2.02
C TYR A 71 4.22 8.92 2.69
N SER A 72 4.56 8.79 3.97
CA SER A 72 5.33 9.78 4.73
C SER A 72 6.75 9.27 4.92
N PHE A 73 7.72 10.09 4.56
CA PHE A 73 9.14 9.84 4.72
C PHE A 73 9.72 10.88 5.67
N GLU A 74 10.60 10.44 6.54
CA GLU A 74 11.31 11.28 7.50
C GLU A 74 12.81 10.98 7.42
N ASN A 75 13.59 12.03 7.20
CA ASN A 75 15.05 12.03 7.31
C ASN A 75 15.45 13.17 8.26
N ASP A 76 16.65 13.08 8.86
CA ASP A 76 17.13 13.91 9.98
C ASP A 76 16.63 15.37 10.02
N ASP A 77 16.60 16.08 8.90
CA ASP A 77 16.17 17.49 8.82
C ASP A 77 15.00 17.74 7.84
N GLN A 78 14.39 16.69 7.27
CA GLN A 78 13.39 16.83 6.20
C GLN A 78 12.28 15.79 6.29
N ARG A 79 11.03 16.28 6.25
CA ARG A 79 9.85 15.43 6.05
C ARG A 79 9.32 15.57 4.63
N LYS A 80 9.09 14.45 3.95
CA LYS A 80 8.48 14.40 2.61
C LYS A 80 7.23 13.55 2.65
N VAL A 81 6.13 14.06 2.12
CA VAL A 81 4.87 13.32 1.97
C VAL A 81 4.51 13.24 0.49
N GLN A 82 4.25 12.03 0.01
CA GLN A 82 3.85 11.76 -1.37
C GLN A 82 2.53 10.98 -1.36
N GLN A 83 1.64 11.28 -2.31
CA GLN A 83 0.44 10.48 -2.54
C GLN A 83 0.45 9.90 -3.95
N PHE A 84 0.07 8.64 -4.08
CA PHE A 84 -0.15 7.98 -5.35
C PHE A 84 -1.54 7.38 -5.42
N THR A 85 -2.14 7.42 -6.60
CA THR A 85 -3.36 6.69 -6.90
C THR A 85 -3.01 5.40 -7.62
N TYR A 86 -3.34 4.28 -6.98
CA TYR A 86 -3.30 2.94 -7.56
C TYR A 86 -4.59 2.72 -8.35
N ASN A 87 -4.45 2.49 -9.65
CA ASN A 87 -5.55 2.22 -10.56
C ASN A 87 -5.53 0.77 -11.03
N GLY A 88 -6.71 0.20 -11.25
CA GLY A 88 -6.83 -1.16 -11.79
C GLY A 88 -6.44 -2.25 -10.79
N ALA A 89 -6.51 -1.99 -9.49
CA ALA A 89 -6.33 -3.03 -8.49
C ALA A 89 -7.50 -4.01 -8.58
N GLN A 90 -7.24 -5.30 -8.43
CA GLN A 90 -8.28 -6.31 -8.56
C GLN A 90 -8.42 -7.08 -7.26
N ILE A 91 -9.68 -7.23 -6.82
CA ILE A 91 -10.05 -8.15 -5.76
C ILE A 91 -10.94 -9.26 -6.31
N GLU A 92 -10.77 -10.46 -5.80
CA GLU A 92 -11.51 -11.66 -6.20
C GLU A 92 -11.93 -12.43 -4.95
N LYS A 93 -13.15 -12.97 -4.97
CA LYS A 93 -13.65 -13.80 -3.86
C LYS A 93 -13.13 -15.23 -3.98
N GLU A 94 -12.41 -15.68 -2.96
CA GLU A 94 -11.87 -17.03 -2.80
C GLU A 94 -12.24 -17.55 -1.40
N ASP A 95 -12.76 -18.77 -1.32
CA ASP A 95 -13.16 -19.42 -0.05
C ASP A 95 -14.08 -18.59 0.85
N GLY A 96 -14.89 -17.70 0.26
CA GLY A 96 -15.85 -16.86 0.99
C GLY A 96 -15.34 -15.47 1.34
N GLU A 97 -14.05 -15.19 1.15
CA GLU A 97 -13.39 -13.93 1.47
C GLU A 97 -12.90 -13.22 0.20
N TYR A 98 -12.85 -11.88 0.21
CA TYR A 98 -12.25 -11.13 -0.89
C TYR A 98 -10.76 -10.97 -0.65
N LYS A 99 -9.96 -11.44 -1.60
CA LYS A 99 -8.49 -11.32 -1.59
C LYS A 99 -8.01 -10.46 -2.74
N VAL A 100 -6.82 -9.89 -2.57
CA VAL A 100 -6.14 -9.06 -3.55
C VAL A 100 -5.53 -9.97 -4.61
N LYS A 101 -5.97 -9.79 -5.86
CA LYS A 101 -5.37 -10.44 -7.02
C LYS A 101 -4.22 -9.60 -7.58
N SER A 102 -4.42 -8.29 -7.66
CA SER A 102 -3.40 -7.33 -8.05
C SER A 102 -3.57 -6.00 -7.31
N ILE A 103 -2.47 -5.32 -7.04
CA ILE A 103 -2.46 -4.02 -6.35
C ILE A 103 -2.76 -2.85 -7.28
N GLY A 104 -2.87 -3.11 -8.58
CA GLY A 104 -2.99 -2.07 -9.60
C GLY A 104 -1.65 -1.42 -9.93
N LYS A 105 -1.69 -0.28 -10.61
CA LYS A 105 -0.51 0.47 -11.02
C LYS A 105 -0.66 1.95 -10.67
N ILE A 106 0.48 2.55 -10.34
CA ILE A 106 0.63 3.99 -10.12
C ILE A 106 1.11 4.68 -11.41
N GLY A 107 0.95 6.00 -11.48
CA GLY A 107 1.59 6.81 -12.51
C GLY A 107 3.10 6.95 -12.30
N SER A 108 3.79 7.59 -13.24
CA SER A 108 5.25 7.82 -13.17
C SER A 108 5.67 8.89 -12.15
N SER A 109 4.72 9.59 -11.54
CA SER A 109 4.94 10.63 -10.53
C SER A 109 3.84 10.59 -9.47
N PRO A 110 4.10 11.11 -8.26
CA PRO A 110 3.05 11.32 -7.26
C PRO A 110 1.90 12.16 -7.81
N ASP A 111 0.69 11.89 -7.36
CA ASP A 111 -0.47 12.77 -7.58
C ASP A 111 -0.19 14.16 -6.99
N TRP A 112 0.46 14.18 -5.83
CA TRP A 112 1.02 15.37 -5.20
C TRP A 112 2.18 15.00 -4.27
N GLU A 113 3.05 15.98 -4.02
CA GLU A 113 4.17 15.90 -3.06
C GLU A 113 4.18 17.17 -2.19
N ARG A 114 4.54 17.02 -0.92
CA ARG A 114 4.88 18.12 -0.02
C ARG A 114 6.18 17.84 0.71
N ARG A 115 7.01 18.86 0.84
CA ARG A 115 8.22 18.85 1.66
C ARG A 115 8.05 19.85 2.80
N TYR A 116 8.48 19.44 3.97
CA TYR A 116 8.56 20.28 5.15
C TYR A 116 10.04 20.33 5.52
N ASP A 117 10.59 21.54 5.40
CA ASP A 117 11.89 21.89 5.94
C ASP A 117 11.63 22.43 7.36
N ASP A 118 12.42 21.98 8.34
CA ASP A 118 12.33 22.45 9.73
C ASP A 118 12.77 23.92 9.90
#